data_AF-A0AAV1KL35-F1
#
_entry.id   AF-A0AAV1KL35-F1
#
_cell.length_a   1.000
_cell.length_b   1.000
_cell.length_c   1.000
_cell.angle_alpha   90.00
_cell.angle_beta   90.00
_cell.angle_gamma   90.00
#
_symmetry.space_group_name_H-M   'P 1'
#
loop_
_entity.id
_entity.type
_entity.pdbx_description
1 polymer ?
#
loop_
_entity_poly.entity_id
_entity_poly.type
_entity_poly.pdbx_seq_one_letter_code
_entity_poly.pdbx_strand_id
1 'polypeptide(L)'
;MVIPVLQSFFHSTTRRISTSTVNMSQSLVKLKRLQSNFQREDGKPVWLKRGLSDRVLYSTTIVLCFVGVGMTLAFIYDQAKPPSWKNSIC
;
A
#
# COMPACT_ATOMS: atom_id res chain seq x y z
N MET A 1 -9.78 52.94 8.29
CA MET A 1 -11.05 52.25 8.62
C MET A 1 -11.77 52.08 7.30
N VAL A 2 -11.54 51.06 6.49
CA VAL A 2 -11.67 49.59 6.60
C VAL A 2 -10.81 49.03 5.43
N ILE A 3 -10.03 47.96 5.44
CA ILE A 3 -10.29 46.56 5.80
C ILE A 3 -8.91 45.86 5.97
N PRO A 4 -8.42 45.59 7.20
CA PRO A 4 -7.31 44.65 7.43
C PRO A 4 -7.82 43.26 7.85
N VAL A 5 -9.04 42.85 7.44
CA VAL A 5 -9.69 41.61 7.90
C VAL A 5 -9.40 40.42 6.98
N LEU A 6 -8.74 40.62 5.83
CA LEU A 6 -8.45 39.53 4.88
C LEU A 6 -7.05 38.89 4.99
N GLN A 7 -6.21 39.29 5.95
CA GLN A 7 -4.94 38.57 6.24
C GLN A 7 -5.08 37.52 7.36
N SER A 8 -6.19 37.54 8.10
CA SER A 8 -6.37 36.70 9.30
C SER A 8 -6.75 35.25 8.98
N PHE A 9 -7.10 34.91 7.73
CA PHE A 9 -7.57 33.57 7.36
C PHE A 9 -6.46 32.63 6.86
N PHE A 10 -5.25 33.13 6.59
CA PHE A 10 -4.15 32.33 6.04
C PHE A 10 -2.94 32.14 6.97
N HIS A 11 -3.00 32.58 8.23
CA HIS A 11 -1.79 32.64 9.07
C HIS A 11 -1.70 31.70 10.28
N SER A 12 -2.61 30.75 10.52
CA SER A 12 -2.51 29.88 11.69
C SER A 12 -2.83 28.41 11.41
N THR A 13 -1.93 27.74 10.69
CA THR A 13 -1.55 26.36 11.02
C THR A 13 -0.04 26.24 10.89
N THR A 14 0.67 26.97 11.75
CA THR A 14 2.06 26.63 12.06
C THR A 14 2.04 25.24 12.65
N ARG A 15 2.49 24.25 11.87
CA ARG A 15 2.73 22.89 12.36
C ARG A 15 3.61 22.99 13.61
N ARG A 16 3.06 22.74 14.79
CA ARG A 16 3.86 22.58 16.00
C ARG A 16 4.69 21.30 15.83
N ILE A 17 5.93 21.47 15.36
CA ILE A 17 6.93 20.41 15.42
C ILE A 17 7.33 20.34 16.89
N SER A 18 6.76 19.38 17.63
CA SER A 18 7.19 19.05 18.97
C SER A 18 8.63 18.51 18.90
N THR A 19 9.61 19.36 19.19
CA THR A 19 11.03 18.99 19.27
C THR A 19 11.31 18.31 20.60
N SER A 20 10.80 17.09 20.80
CA SER A 20 11.36 16.23 21.83
C SER A 20 12.76 15.81 21.39
N THR A 21 13.76 16.02 22.25
CA THR A 21 15.17 15.65 22.05
C THR A 21 15.33 14.12 22.11
N VAL A 22 14.70 13.43 21.17
CA VAL A 22 14.95 12.01 20.91
C VAL A 22 16.30 11.92 20.20
N ASN A 23 17.05 10.83 20.36
CA ASN A 23 18.27 10.53 19.59
C ASN A 23 17.99 10.51 18.07
N MET A 24 17.81 11.70 17.47
CA MET A 24 17.02 11.95 16.26
C MET A 24 17.85 12.09 15.00
N SER A 25 19.15 12.35 15.08
CA SER A 25 19.95 12.71 13.91
C SER A 25 19.91 11.62 12.84
N GLN A 26 20.11 10.36 13.23
CA GLN A 26 20.11 9.24 12.27
C GLN A 26 18.71 8.88 11.78
N SER A 27 17.69 8.97 12.64
CA SER A 27 16.30 8.65 12.26
C SER A 27 15.71 9.70 11.33
N LEU A 28 15.91 10.98 11.62
CA LEU A 28 15.44 12.09 10.78
C LEU A 28 16.12 12.12 9.42
N VAL A 29 17.42 11.80 9.33
CA VAL A 29 18.13 11.69 8.06
C VAL A 29 17.52 10.57 7.19
N LYS A 30 17.19 9.41 7.79
CA LYS A 30 16.52 8.31 7.07
C LYS A 30 15.12 8.72 6.58
N LEU A 31 14.33 9.39 7.43
CA LEU A 31 13.00 9.87 7.05
C LEU A 31 13.06 10.92 5.94
N LYS A 32 13.99 11.87 6.01
CA LYS A 32 14.17 12.89 4.96
C LYS A 32 14.56 12.26 3.62
N ARG A 33 15.44 11.26 3.63
CA ARG A 33 15.79 10.47 2.43
C ARG A 33 14.58 9.68 1.90
N LEU A 34 13.77 9.10 2.79
CA LEU A 34 12.56 8.39 2.36
C LEU A 34 11.55 9.36 1.71
N GLN A 35 11.32 10.51 2.36
CA GLN A 35 10.44 11.57 1.84
C GLN A 35 10.92 12.05 0.46
N SER A 36 12.21 12.30 0.26
CA SER A 36 12.73 12.73 -1.04
C SER A 36 12.53 11.68 -2.13
N ASN A 37 12.66 10.38 -1.82
CA ASN A 37 12.40 9.31 -2.79
C ASN A 37 10.91 9.24 -3.18
N PHE A 38 10.00 9.38 -2.21
CA PHE A 38 8.55 9.37 -2.47
C PHE A 38 8.01 10.67 -3.07
N GLN A 39 8.71 11.80 -2.89
CA GLN A 39 8.33 13.10 -3.48
C GLN A 39 8.91 13.32 -4.89
N ARG A 40 9.76 12.42 -5.40
CA ARG A 40 10.30 12.52 -6.75
C ARG A 40 9.16 12.41 -7.79
N GLU A 41 9.10 13.34 -8.74
CA GLU A 41 8.13 13.35 -9.85
C GLU A 41 8.51 12.31 -10.91
N ASP A 42 8.01 11.10 -10.68
CA ASP A 42 8.42 9.89 -11.36
C ASP A 42 7.29 9.29 -12.23
N GLY A 43 6.08 9.85 -12.15
CA GLY A 43 4.88 9.35 -12.84
C GLY A 43 4.36 7.99 -12.36
N LYS A 44 5.06 7.33 -11.43
CA LYS A 44 4.68 6.03 -10.86
C LYS A 44 3.61 6.21 -9.78
N PRO A 45 2.61 5.32 -9.70
CA PRO A 45 1.61 5.35 -8.64
C PRO A 45 2.25 5.04 -7.28
N VAL A 46 1.60 5.47 -6.19
CA VAL A 46 2.13 5.38 -4.82
C VAL A 46 2.51 3.95 -4.41
N TRP A 47 1.76 2.95 -4.85
CA TRP A 47 1.95 1.54 -4.52
C TRP A 47 3.11 0.86 -5.26
N LEU A 48 3.73 1.55 -6.22
CA LEU A 48 4.91 1.07 -6.95
C LEU A 48 6.13 1.98 -6.73
N LYS A 49 6.00 2.98 -5.85
CA LYS A 49 6.95 4.08 -5.75
C LYS A 49 8.26 3.71 -5.05
N ARG A 50 8.29 2.60 -4.30
CA ARG A 50 9.50 2.12 -3.62
C ARG A 50 10.42 1.31 -4.55
N GLY A 51 9.96 0.94 -5.75
CA GLY A 51 10.77 0.33 -6.79
C GLY A 51 10.61 -1.20 -6.90
N LEU A 52 11.74 -1.93 -6.97
CA LEU A 52 11.75 -3.38 -7.24
C LEU A 52 11.03 -4.20 -6.18
N SER A 53 11.14 -3.82 -4.91
CA SER A 53 10.47 -4.51 -3.80
C SER A 53 8.95 -4.55 -4.00
N ASP A 54 8.35 -3.41 -4.39
CA ASP A 54 6.90 -3.31 -4.60
C ASP A 54 6.46 -4.17 -5.79
N ARG A 55 7.30 -4.25 -6.84
CA ARG A 55 7.04 -5.07 -8.03
C ARG A 55 7.03 -6.57 -7.71
N VAL A 56 8.03 -7.03 -6.96
CA VAL A 56 8.10 -8.44 -6.53
C VAL A 56 6.89 -8.77 -5.67
N LEU A 57 6.60 -7.92 -4.68
CA LEU A 57 5.45 -8.12 -3.79
C LEU A 57 4.14 -8.21 -4.57
N TYR A 58 3.87 -7.23 -5.44
CA TYR A 58 2.67 -7.22 -6.28
C TYR A 58 2.56 -8.47 -7.16
N SER A 59 3.65 -8.83 -7.86
CA SER A 59 3.67 -10.02 -8.71
C SER A 59 3.39 -11.29 -7.92
N THR A 60 4.00 -11.45 -6.75
CA THR A 60 3.77 -12.65 -5.91
C THR A 60 2.33 -12.72 -5.40
N THR A 61 1.73 -11.59 -5.00
CA THR A 61 0.35 -11.55 -4.55
C THR A 61 -0.61 -11.91 -5.69
N ILE A 62 -0.41 -11.36 -6.88
CA ILE A 62 -1.22 -11.68 -8.06
C ILE A 62 -1.16 -13.17 -8.38
N VAL A 63 0.05 -13.74 -8.44
CA VAL A 63 0.24 -15.18 -8.72
C VAL A 63 -0.47 -16.02 -7.66
N LEU A 64 -0.30 -15.69 -6.38
CA LEU A 64 -0.92 -16.43 -5.29
C LEU A 64 -2.44 -16.34 -5.32
N CYS A 65 -3.01 -15.19 -5.67
CA CYS A 65 -4.46 -15.03 -5.86
C CYS A 65 -4.99 -15.93 -6.98
N PHE A 66 -4.32 -15.97 -8.14
CA PHE A 66 -4.73 -16.84 -9.24
C PHE A 66 -4.62 -18.33 -8.89
N VAL A 67 -3.54 -18.74 -8.21
CA VAL A 67 -3.37 -20.10 -7.72
C VAL A 67 -4.48 -20.45 -6.71
N GLY A 68 -4.77 -19.57 -5.76
CA GLY A 68 -5.83 -19.76 -4.77
C GLY A 68 -7.18 -19.94 -5.43
N VAL A 69 -7.56 -19.05 -6.35
CA VAL A 69 -8.83 -19.14 -7.09
C VAL A 69 -8.91 -20.43 -7.90
N GLY A 70 -7.84 -20.81 -8.61
CA GLY A 70 -7.80 -22.05 -9.37
C GLY A 70 -8.00 -23.29 -8.50
N MET A 71 -7.32 -23.35 -7.36
CA MET A 71 -7.45 -24.44 -6.39
C MET A 71 -8.86 -24.51 -5.80
N THR A 72 -9.45 -23.36 -5.45
CA THR A 72 -10.83 -23.31 -4.94
C THR A 72 -11.84 -23.78 -5.98
N LEU A 73 -11.70 -23.36 -7.24
CA LEU A 73 -12.58 -23.80 -8.33
C LEU A 73 -12.44 -25.30 -8.60
N ALA A 74 -11.22 -25.85 -8.60
CA ALA A 74 -11.00 -27.28 -8.74
C ALA A 74 -11.61 -28.08 -7.59
N PHE A 75 -11.48 -27.57 -6.35
CA PHE A 75 -12.07 -28.19 -5.17
C PHE A 75 -13.61 -28.18 -5.24
N ILE A 76 -14.21 -27.03 -5.57
CA ILE A 76 -15.67 -26.93 -5.76
C ILE A 76 -16.13 -27.87 -6.85
N TYR A 77 -15.43 -27.93 -7.99
CA TYR A 77 -15.77 -28.83 -9.08
C TYR A 77 -15.72 -30.30 -8.65
N ASP A 78 -14.72 -30.70 -7.86
CA ASP A 78 -14.68 -32.06 -7.34
C ASP A 78 -15.85 -32.34 -6.40
N GLN A 79 -16.16 -31.42 -5.48
CA GLN A 79 -17.24 -31.59 -4.50
C GLN A 79 -18.65 -31.49 -5.10
N ALA A 80 -18.82 -30.74 -6.19
CA ALA A 80 -20.10 -30.61 -6.88
C ALA A 80 -20.53 -31.87 -7.64
N LYS A 81 -19.62 -32.83 -7.88
CA LYS A 81 -19.95 -34.09 -8.54
C LYS A 81 -20.83 -34.94 -7.61
N PRO A 82 -21.94 -35.50 -8.12
CA PRO A 82 -22.72 -36.45 -7.35
C PRO A 82 -21.87 -37.69 -7.01
N PRO A 83 -22.16 -38.36 -5.88
CA PRO A 83 -21.39 -39.52 -5.45
C PRO A 83 -21.32 -40.60 -6.53
N SER A 84 -22.37 -40.77 -7.34
CA SER A 84 -22.44 -41.74 -8.46
C SER A 84 -21.31 -41.60 -9.48
N TRP A 85 -20.69 -40.42 -9.60
CA TRP A 85 -19.58 -40.20 -10.53
C TRP A 85 -18.21 -40.46 -9.89
N LYS A 86 -18.17 -40.61 -8.56
CA LYS A 86 -16.95 -40.85 -7.77
C LYS A 86 -16.74 -42.34 -7.45
N ASN A 87 -17.80 -43.15 -7.37
CA ASN A 87 -17.68 -44.61 -7.21
C ASN A 87 -17.69 -45.34 -8.57
N SER A 88 -16.62 -46.06 -8.89
CA SER A 88 -16.53 -46.96 -10.05
C SER A 88 -17.02 -48.38 -9.75
N ILE A 89 -18.03 -48.51 -8.88
CA ILE A 89 -18.68 -49.79 -8.59
C ILE A 89 -20.11 -49.67 -9.10
N CYS A 90 -20.47 -50.55 -10.03
CA CYS A 90 -21.82 -50.79 -10.51
C CYS A 90 -22.77 -51.12 -9.35
#